data_AF-A0A160IS65-F1
#
_entry.id   AF-A0A160IS65-F1
#
_cell.length_a   1.000
_cell.length_b   1.000
_cell.length_c   1.000
_cell.angle_alpha   90.00
_cell.angle_beta   90.00
_cell.angle_gamma   90.00
#
_symmetry.space_group_name_H-M   'P 1'
#
loop_
_entity.id
_entity.type
_entity.pdbx_description
1 polymer ?
#
loop_
_entity_poly.entity_id
_entity_poly.type
_entity_poly.pdbx_seq_one_letter_code
_entity_poly.pdbx_strand_id
1 'polypeptide(L)' 'MRARLCSCLGNWGLLGLRRPGQFGRDFWFFPVAIRQNSVTGYIWVGGRRQRVRYGFSQIRNFLCTG' A
#
# COMPACT_ATOMS: atom_id res chain seq x y z
N MET A 1 -7.55 -9.60 -2.19
CA MET A 1 -6.69 -8.40 -2.01
C MET A 1 -6.64 -7.54 -3.27
N ARG A 2 -6.26 -8.11 -4.43
CA ARG A 2 -6.20 -7.38 -5.70
C ARG A 2 -7.46 -6.56 -6.03
N ALA A 3 -8.64 -7.18 -5.97
CA ALA A 3 -9.91 -6.48 -6.24
C ALA A 3 -10.16 -5.27 -5.32
N ARG A 4 -9.90 -5.42 -4.01
CA ARG A 4 -10.03 -4.33 -3.03
C ARG A 4 -9.05 -3.18 -3.28
N LEU A 5 -7.82 -3.49 -3.69
CA LEU A 5 -6.85 -2.46 -4.05
C LEU A 5 -7.24 -1.78 -5.37
N CYS A 6 -7.78 -2.54 -6.33
CA CYS A 6 -8.24 -1.98 -7.61
C CYS A 6 -9.36 -0.95 -7.41
N SER A 7 -10.32 -1.22 -6.52
CA SER A 7 -11.39 -0.26 -6.19
C SER A 7 -10.89 0.99 -5.46
N CYS A 8 -9.64 1.00 -5.00
CA CYS A 8 -9.05 2.09 -4.21
C CYS A 8 -7.84 2.72 -4.88
N LEU A 9 -7.59 2.40 -6.15
CA LEU A 9 -6.56 3.08 -6.93
C LEU A 9 -6.87 4.58 -6.97
N GLY A 10 -5.87 5.40 -6.62
CA GLY A 10 -6.05 6.86 -6.57
C GLY A 10 -6.60 7.40 -5.25
N ASN A 11 -6.89 6.56 -4.25
CA ASN A 11 -7.31 6.97 -2.92
C ASN A 11 -6.30 6.57 -1.85
N TRP A 12 -6.23 7.33 -0.77
CA TRP A 12 -5.44 6.94 0.39
C TRP A 12 -6.03 5.73 1.11
N GLY A 13 -5.16 4.90 1.68
CA GLY A 13 -5.59 3.81 2.53
C GLY A 13 -4.52 3.41 3.53
N LEU A 14 -4.95 2.77 4.61
CA LEU A 14 -4.08 2.15 5.59
C LEU A 14 -3.63 0.78 5.06
N LEU A 15 -2.33 0.64 4.80
CA LEU A 15 -1.71 -0.61 4.41
C LEU A 15 -1.02 -1.24 5.62
N GLY A 16 -1.39 -2.48 5.90
CA GLY A 16 -0.75 -3.32 6.91
C GLY A 16 0.08 -4.40 6.26
N LEU A 17 1.34 -4.50 6.64
CA LEU A 17 2.26 -5.56 6.25
C LEU A 17 2.18 -6.74 7.22
N ARG A 18 2.44 -7.94 6.71
CA ARG A 18 2.52 -9.18 7.52
C ARG A 18 3.74 -9.16 8.43
N ARG A 19 4.86 -8.64 7.93
CA ARG A 19 6.10 -8.41 8.68
C ARG A 19 6.42 -6.91 8.63
N PRO A 20 6.95 -6.32 9.72
CA PRO A 20 7.40 -4.93 9.69
C PRO A 20 8.37 -4.71 8.53
N GLY A 21 8.09 -3.71 7.70
CA GLY A 21 8.99 -3.25 6.65
C GLY A 21 9.85 -2.08 7.12
N GLN A 22 10.55 -1.46 6.18
CA GLN A 22 11.37 -0.27 6.41
C GLN A 22 10.59 0.89 7.06
N PHE A 23 9.28 0.97 6.81
CA PHE A 23 8.40 2.06 7.27
C PHE A 23 7.45 1.61 8.38
N GLY A 24 7.79 0.52 9.08
CA GLY A 24 6.93 -0.10 10.09
C GLY A 24 5.95 -1.12 9.51
N ARG A 25 4.93 -1.44 10.31
CA ARG A 25 3.96 -2.49 9.98
C ARG A 25 2.71 -1.94 9.31
N ASP A 26 2.14 -0.87 9.85
CA ASP A 26 0.90 -0.27 9.38
C ASP A 26 1.17 1.20 9.06
N PHE A 27 0.82 1.65 7.85
CA PHE A 27 1.10 3.01 7.40
C PHE A 27 0.14 3.44 6.28
N TRP A 28 0.05 4.75 6.06
CA TRP A 28 -0.68 5.32 4.94
C TRP A 28 0.01 5.03 3.62
N PHE A 29 -0.74 4.47 2.69
CA PHE A 29 -0.28 4.07 1.37
C PHE A 29 -1.28 4.52 0.30
N PHE A 30 -0.73 5.12 -0.75
CA PHE A 30 -1.47 5.61 -1.90
C PHE A 30 -1.17 4.71 -3.12
N PRO A 31 -2.02 3.70 -3.42
CA PRO A 31 -1.83 2.82 -4.57
C PRO A 31 -2.00 3.58 -5.89
N VAL A 32 -1.05 3.40 -6.81
CA VAL A 32 -1.10 4.01 -8.16
C VAL A 32 -1.04 3.00 -9.30
N ALA A 33 -0.50 1.81 -9.05
CA ALA A 33 -0.46 0.78 -10.08
C ALA A 33 -0.56 -0.61 -9.43
N ILE A 34 -1.41 -1.45 -10.00
CA ILE A 34 -1.55 -2.84 -9.57
C ILE A 34 -1.04 -3.74 -10.69
N ARG A 35 -0.15 -4.66 -10.31
CA ARG A 35 0.34 -5.74 -11.17
C ARG A 35 -0.19 -7.07 -10.63
N GLN A 36 0.07 -8.14 -11.37
CA GLN A 36 -0.46 -9.48 -11.10
C GLN A 36 -0.25 -9.93 -9.64
N ASN A 37 0.94 -9.68 -9.08
CA ASN A 37 1.32 -10.13 -7.73
C ASN A 37 1.78 -9.01 -6.79
N SER A 38 1.64 -7.74 -7.18
CA SER A 38 2.15 -6.62 -6.39
C SER A 38 1.38 -5.34 -6.64
N VAL A 39 1.41 -4.43 -5.67
CA VAL A 39 0.95 -3.06 -5.80
C VAL A 39 2.13 -2.11 -5.67
N THR A 40 2.15 -1.11 -6.54
CA THR A 40 3.07 0.03 -6.47
C THR A 40 2.26 1.25 -6.07
N GLY A 41 2.84 2.06 -5.19
CA GLY A 41 2.20 3.24 -4.66
C GLY A 41 3.20 4.18 -4.04
N TYR A 42 2.65 5.14 -3.31
CA TYR A 42 3.42 6.12 -2.57
C TYR A 42 3.10 6.03 -1.08
N ILE A 43 4.10 6.35 -0.27
CA ILE A 43 3.95 6.60 1.17
C ILE A 43 4.49 7.99 1.47
N TRP A 44 4.03 8.61 2.55
CA TRP A 44 4.59 9.85 3.06
C TRP A 44 5.40 9.57 4.30
N VAL A 45 6.70 9.89 4.24
CA VAL A 45 7.65 9.68 5.34
C VAL A 45 8.55 10.91 5.43
N GLY A 46 8.60 11.54 6.59
CA GLY A 46 9.44 12.72 6.82
C GLY A 46 9.17 13.88 5.85
N GLY A 47 7.90 14.13 5.51
CA GLY A 47 7.50 15.21 4.59
C GLY A 47 7.81 14.94 3.11
N ARG A 48 8.33 13.76 2.76
CA ARG A 48 8.63 13.38 1.38
C ARG A 48 7.78 12.20 0.93
N ARG A 49 7.38 12.22 -0.34
CA ARG A 49 6.68 11.11 -0.99
C ARG A 49 7.69 10.09 -1.49
N GLN A 50 7.65 8.88 -0.93
CA GLN A 50 8.50 7.77 -1.40
C GLN A 50 7.69 6.79 -2.23
N ARG A 51 8.23 6.40 -3.39
CA ARG A 51 7.64 5.36 -4.24
C ARG A 51 8.04 3.99 -3.69
N VAL A 52 7.05 3.17 -3.39
CA VAL A 52 7.29 1.82 -2.84
C VAL A 52 6.47 0.78 -3.59
N ARG A 53 6.91 -0.48 -3.50
CA ARG A 53 6.25 -1.62 -4.11
C ARG A 53 6.16 -2.75 -3.09
N TYR A 54 4.96 -3.30 -2.95
CA TYR A 54 4.70 -4.42 -2.06
C TYR A 54 4.04 -5.56 -2.81
N GLY A 55 4.54 -6.78 -2.61
CA GLY A 55 3.88 -7.99 -3.05
C GLY A 55 2.60 -8.23 -2.25
N PHE A 56 1.57 -8.82 -2.87
CA PHE A 56 0.36 -9.19 -2.12
C PHE A 56 0.64 -10.22 -1.02
N SER A 57 1.71 -11.00 -1.15
CA SER A 57 2.21 -11.90 -0.11
C SER A 57 2.78 -11.17 1.11
N GLN A 58 3.21 -9.92 0.96
CA GLN A 58 3.75 -9.09 2.06
C GLN A 58 2.64 -8.33 2.78
N ILE A 59 1.49 -8.12 2.14
CA ILE A 59 0.40 -7.33 2.67
C ILE A 59 -0.52 -8.22 3.51
N ARG A 60 -0.75 -7.83 4.76
CA ARG A 60 -1.72 -8.44 5.66
C ARG A 60 -3.13 -7.97 5.31
N ASN A 61 -3.30 -6.65 5.23
CA ASN A 61 -4.58 -5.99 5.01
C ASN A 61 -4.37 -4.63 4.33
N PHE A 62 -5.41 -4.18 3.64
CA PHE A 62 -5.47 -2.82 3.09
C PHE A 62 -6.89 -2.30 3.30
N LEU A 63 -7.01 -1.14 3.94
CA LEU A 63 -8.25 -0.45 4.24
C LEU A 63 -8.23 0.90 3.57
N CYS A 64 -9.13 1.12 2.64
CA CYS A 64 -9.22 2.39 1.93
C CYS A 64 -10.04 3.36 2.77
N THR A 65 -9.59 4.60 2.87
CA THR A 65 -10.48 5.69 3.27
C THR A 65 -11.20 6.12 2.00
N GLY A 66 -12.51 5.86 1.95
CA GLY A 66 -13.38 6.23 0.83
C GLY A 66 -13.39 7.73 0.59
#